data_AF-A0A3T1BA01-F1
#
_entry.id   AF-A0A3T1BA01-F1
#
_cell.length_a   1.000
_cell.length_b   1.000
_cell.length_c   1.000
_cell.angle_alpha   90.00
_cell.angle_beta   90.00
_cell.angle_gamma   90.00
#
_symmetry.space_group_name_H-M   'P 1'
#
loop_
_entity.id
_entity.type
_entity.pdbx_description
1 polymer ?
#
loop_
_entity_poly.entity_id
_entity_poly.type
_entity_poly.pdbx_seq_one_letter_code
_entity_poly.pdbx_strand_id
1 'polypeptide(L)'
;RNEDPKFVPISWDEALDIVAGRLNALREKGESHRFALLFGRGWGAVDAGLMGTFGKLYGSPNVGLGHSSTCADGSKKAKLYTDGNYDYSAYDYPNCNNLLIFGAGFLEAFRPYNYNMQVWGHMRTKAAKTKVTVVDVHMSTTGAAADRLIMIKPGTDGAMALAMAHVILTEGLWDRKFVGDFKPVVQPKDPDAPRLAPHRFEAGKELDPSLFEAKWTHGLIEWWNAELKDRTPEWAEKVATVPAQDIVATARELATVKPSIALFERGPTAHTNGVYNGMAIHALNALIGSLWAEGGIFYQTAKTPWAKPSINADDF
;
A
#
# COMPACT_ATOMS: atom_id res chain seq x y z
N ARG A 1 -17.90 -10.15 -29.99
CA ARG A 1 -18.16 -9.91 -31.43
C ARG A 1 -17.91 -11.24 -32.13
N ASN A 2 -18.82 -11.72 -32.98
CA ASN A 2 -18.72 -13.02 -33.67
C ASN A 2 -18.30 -12.85 -35.15
N GLU A 3 -17.45 -11.85 -35.43
CA GLU A 3 -16.95 -11.57 -36.77
C GLU A 3 -15.59 -12.24 -36.96
N ASP A 4 -15.40 -12.96 -38.07
CA ASP A 4 -14.11 -13.51 -38.47
C ASP A 4 -13.28 -12.41 -39.15
N PRO A 5 -12.10 -12.03 -38.60
CA PRO A 5 -11.29 -10.95 -39.16
C PRO A 5 -10.66 -11.28 -40.52
N LYS A 6 -10.70 -12.54 -40.98
CA LYS A 6 -10.13 -12.99 -42.27
C LYS A 6 -8.69 -12.50 -42.49
N PHE A 7 -7.85 -12.57 -41.46
CA PHE A 7 -6.45 -12.13 -41.54
C PHE A 7 -5.70 -12.87 -42.66
N VAL A 8 -4.86 -12.14 -43.37
CA VAL A 8 -3.94 -12.64 -44.39
C VAL A 8 -2.52 -12.16 -44.05
N PRO A 9 -1.48 -12.93 -44.41
CA PRO A 9 -0.10 -12.52 -44.16
C PRO A 9 0.31 -11.35 -45.07
N ILE A 10 1.08 -10.41 -44.50
CA ILE A 10 1.69 -9.27 -45.20
C ILE A 10 3.13 -9.08 -44.72
N SER A 11 3.94 -8.30 -45.43
CA SER A 11 5.31 -7.97 -45.00
C SER A 11 5.34 -6.95 -43.86
N TRP A 12 6.48 -6.80 -43.19
CA TRP A 12 6.67 -5.74 -42.20
C TRP A 12 6.58 -4.35 -42.81
N ASP A 13 7.16 -4.14 -43.99
CA ASP A 13 7.10 -2.86 -44.69
C ASP A 13 5.66 -2.49 -45.01
N GLU A 14 4.87 -3.44 -45.52
CA GLU A 14 3.45 -3.22 -45.82
C GLU A 14 2.64 -2.89 -44.55
N ALA A 15 2.88 -3.61 -43.45
CA ALA A 15 2.19 -3.34 -42.18
C ALA A 15 2.51 -1.94 -41.62
N LEU A 16 3.79 -1.55 -41.65
CA LEU A 16 4.24 -0.25 -41.16
C LEU A 16 3.74 0.90 -42.05
N ASP A 17 3.74 0.73 -43.38
CA ASP A 17 3.21 1.71 -44.32
C ASP A 17 1.70 1.94 -44.12
N ILE A 18 0.93 0.87 -43.88
CA ILE A 18 -0.51 0.98 -43.59
C ILE A 18 -0.74 1.81 -42.31
N VAL A 19 0.03 1.56 -41.25
CA VAL A 19 -0.11 2.29 -39.98
C VAL A 19 0.36 3.75 -40.14
N ALA A 20 1.53 3.96 -40.74
CA ALA A 20 2.11 5.29 -40.96
C ALA A 20 1.19 6.17 -41.83
N GLY A 21 0.62 5.61 -42.90
CA GLY A 21 -0.34 6.32 -43.77
C GLY A 21 -1.57 6.80 -43.00
N ARG A 22 -2.11 5.98 -42.09
CA ARG A 22 -3.25 6.39 -41.24
C ARG A 22 -2.88 7.48 -40.24
N LEU A 23 -1.70 7.40 -39.64
CA LEU A 23 -1.20 8.42 -38.71
C LEU A 23 -0.94 9.75 -39.43
N ASN A 24 -0.29 9.72 -40.59
CA ASN A 24 -0.05 10.93 -41.38
C ASN A 24 -1.36 11.58 -41.84
N ALA A 25 -2.34 10.79 -42.28
CA ALA A 25 -3.66 11.32 -42.65
C ALA A 25 -4.41 11.99 -41.48
N LEU A 26 -4.25 11.50 -40.25
CA LEU A 26 -4.78 12.19 -39.05
C LEU A 26 -4.02 13.50 -38.80
N ARG A 27 -2.70 13.48 -38.90
CA ARG A 27 -1.85 14.64 -38.68
C ARG A 27 -2.11 15.76 -39.69
N GLU A 28 -2.22 15.45 -40.98
CA GLU A 28 -2.52 16.40 -42.05
C GLU A 28 -3.86 17.12 -41.85
N LYS A 29 -4.83 16.44 -41.21
CA LYS A 29 -6.14 17.00 -40.87
C LYS A 29 -6.16 17.77 -39.56
N GLY A 30 -5.04 17.84 -38.83
CA GLY A 30 -5.01 18.40 -37.47
C GLY A 30 -5.71 17.52 -36.41
N GLU A 31 -5.90 16.24 -36.69
CA GLU A 31 -6.68 15.30 -35.87
C GLU A 31 -5.81 14.27 -35.12
N SER A 32 -4.52 14.54 -34.93
CA SER A 32 -3.59 13.62 -34.24
C SER A 32 -4.11 13.13 -32.87
N HIS A 33 -4.87 13.97 -32.15
CA HIS A 33 -5.47 13.64 -30.86
C HIS A 33 -6.44 12.43 -30.90
N ARG A 34 -6.92 12.02 -32.08
CA ARG A 34 -7.79 10.85 -32.25
C ARG A 34 -7.06 9.51 -32.20
N PHE A 35 -5.73 9.52 -32.30
CA PHE A 35 -4.92 8.32 -32.16
C PHE A 35 -4.73 7.97 -30.68
N ALA A 36 -4.88 6.69 -30.34
CA ALA A 36 -4.56 6.17 -29.02
C ALA A 36 -3.54 5.03 -29.10
N LEU A 37 -2.57 5.03 -28.17
CA LEU A 37 -1.63 3.93 -27.96
C LEU A 37 -1.88 3.28 -26.60
N LEU A 38 -2.41 2.06 -26.62
CA LEU A 38 -2.67 1.26 -25.45
C LEU A 38 -1.53 0.26 -25.25
N PHE A 39 -1.11 0.04 -24.01
CA PHE A 39 -0.12 -0.98 -23.70
C PHE A 39 -0.53 -1.87 -22.54
N GLY A 40 -0.16 -3.15 -22.67
CA GLY A 40 -0.34 -4.15 -21.63
C GLY A 40 0.91 -4.26 -20.76
N ARG A 41 1.64 -5.37 -20.91
CA ARG A 41 2.93 -5.53 -20.22
C ARG A 41 3.96 -4.61 -20.87
N GLY A 42 4.56 -3.75 -20.05
CA GLY A 42 5.81 -3.10 -20.39
C GLY A 42 6.44 -2.43 -19.18
N TRP A 43 7.77 -2.37 -19.12
CA TRP A 43 8.48 -1.80 -17.97
C TRP A 43 9.80 -1.14 -18.37
N GLY A 44 10.13 -0.03 -17.71
CA GLY A 44 11.39 0.67 -17.90
C GLY A 44 11.42 1.67 -19.05
N ALA A 45 12.57 2.34 -19.19
CA ALA A 45 12.75 3.50 -20.07
C ALA A 45 12.65 3.17 -21.56
N VAL A 46 12.99 1.94 -21.97
CA VAL A 46 13.06 1.51 -23.37
C VAL A 46 11.76 0.91 -23.90
N ASP A 47 10.79 0.68 -23.03
CA ASP A 47 9.49 0.09 -23.38
C ASP A 47 8.40 1.15 -23.15
N ALA A 48 7.67 1.06 -22.03
CA ALA A 48 6.65 2.05 -21.67
C ALA A 48 7.21 3.49 -21.59
N GLY A 49 8.49 3.66 -21.26
CA GLY A 49 9.15 4.96 -21.19
C GLY A 49 9.22 5.73 -22.51
N LEU A 50 9.23 5.06 -23.66
CA LEU A 50 9.29 5.71 -24.98
C LEU A 50 7.92 6.22 -25.44
N MET A 51 6.83 5.69 -24.89
CA MET A 51 5.47 6.01 -25.32
C MET A 51 5.14 7.49 -25.08
N GLY A 52 5.58 8.06 -23.95
CA GLY A 52 5.39 9.48 -23.66
C GLY A 52 6.09 10.39 -24.68
N THR A 53 7.33 10.06 -25.05
CA THR A 53 8.07 10.77 -26.10
C THR A 53 7.37 10.67 -27.45
N PHE A 54 6.92 9.46 -27.84
CA PHE A 54 6.15 9.28 -29.06
C PHE A 54 4.87 10.14 -29.07
N GLY A 55 4.12 10.20 -27.97
CA GLY A 55 2.89 11.00 -27.88
C GLY A 55 3.14 12.49 -28.09
N LYS A 56 4.21 13.03 -27.48
CA LYS A 56 4.64 14.42 -27.66
C LYS A 56 5.02 14.72 -29.11
N LEU A 57 5.90 13.90 -29.71
CA LEU A 57 6.33 14.05 -31.10
C LEU A 57 5.18 13.87 -32.09
N TYR A 58 4.26 12.96 -31.77
CA TYR A 58 3.13 12.70 -32.65
C TYR A 58 2.09 13.82 -32.63
N GLY A 59 1.86 14.39 -31.44
CA GLY A 59 0.79 15.36 -31.18
C GLY A 59 -0.50 14.70 -30.68
N SER A 60 -0.40 13.58 -29.95
CA SER A 60 -1.57 12.96 -29.30
C SER A 60 -1.38 12.86 -27.78
N PRO A 61 -2.36 13.32 -26.97
CA PRO A 61 -2.34 13.12 -25.52
C PRO A 61 -2.76 11.70 -25.12
N ASN A 62 -3.32 10.91 -26.04
CA ASN A 62 -3.89 9.59 -25.76
C ASN A 62 -2.85 8.47 -25.93
N VAL A 63 -1.61 8.72 -25.54
CA VAL A 63 -0.48 7.80 -25.71
C VAL A 63 0.08 7.41 -24.34
N GLY A 64 0.52 6.17 -24.19
CA GLY A 64 0.93 5.64 -22.88
C GLY A 64 -0.26 5.31 -22.00
N LEU A 65 -1.40 4.93 -22.61
CA LEU A 65 -2.56 4.42 -21.89
C LEU A 65 -2.28 2.98 -21.43
N GLY A 66 -1.71 2.88 -20.23
CA GLY A 66 -1.29 1.61 -19.64
C GLY A 66 -2.36 0.92 -18.80
N HIS A 67 -2.04 -0.30 -18.37
CA HIS A 67 -2.92 -1.09 -17.51
C HIS A 67 -2.80 -0.79 -16.00
N SER A 68 -2.01 0.23 -15.60
CA SER A 68 -1.61 0.49 -14.20
C SER A 68 -2.80 0.64 -13.26
N SER A 69 -3.84 1.36 -13.72
CA SER A 69 -5.09 1.61 -12.99
C SER A 69 -5.89 0.34 -12.73
N THR A 70 -5.79 -0.66 -13.61
CA THR A 70 -6.39 -2.00 -13.44
C THR A 70 -5.48 -2.98 -12.68
N CYS A 71 -4.24 -2.57 -12.43
CA CYS A 71 -3.22 -3.34 -11.75
C CYS A 71 -3.19 -2.98 -10.26
N ALA A 72 -2.36 -2.01 -9.85
CA ALA A 72 -2.07 -1.75 -8.44
C ALA A 72 -1.94 -0.25 -8.08
N ASP A 73 -2.47 0.66 -8.91
CA ASP A 73 -2.36 2.09 -8.60
C ASP A 73 -3.05 2.47 -7.28
N GLY A 74 -4.10 1.75 -6.88
CA GLY A 74 -4.77 1.96 -5.59
C GLY A 74 -3.83 1.84 -4.39
N SER A 75 -2.96 0.82 -4.36
CA SER A 75 -1.98 0.65 -3.29
C SER A 75 -0.86 1.68 -3.36
N LYS A 76 -0.39 2.04 -4.56
CA LYS A 76 0.61 3.10 -4.76
C LYS A 76 0.10 4.46 -4.32
N LYS A 77 -1.18 4.77 -4.60
CA LYS A 77 -1.83 5.98 -4.12
C LYS A 77 -1.95 5.99 -2.60
N ALA A 78 -2.35 4.88 -2.00
CA ALA A 78 -2.40 4.77 -0.54
C ALA A 78 -1.05 5.12 0.09
N LYS A 79 0.04 4.51 -0.40
CA LYS A 79 1.42 4.79 0.05
C LYS A 79 1.84 6.23 -0.20
N LEU A 80 1.65 6.74 -1.43
CA LEU A 80 1.93 8.13 -1.79
C LEU A 80 1.30 9.13 -0.80
N TYR A 81 0.04 8.92 -0.40
CA TYR A 81 -0.64 9.82 0.52
C TYR A 81 -0.21 9.66 1.99
N THR A 82 0.47 8.57 2.34
CA THR A 82 0.90 8.30 3.73
C THR A 82 2.39 8.50 3.98
N ASP A 83 3.26 8.18 3.03
CA ASP A 83 4.73 8.29 3.18
C ASP A 83 5.43 8.93 1.96
N GLY A 84 4.68 9.25 0.90
CA GLY A 84 5.23 9.86 -0.32
C GLY A 84 5.71 8.85 -1.37
N ASN A 85 5.61 7.53 -1.13
CA ASN A 85 6.03 6.51 -2.10
C ASN A 85 4.94 6.22 -3.14
N TYR A 86 5.04 6.82 -4.33
CA TYR A 86 4.24 6.41 -5.50
C TYR A 86 4.82 5.19 -6.22
N ASP A 87 5.23 4.19 -5.45
CA ASP A 87 5.71 2.94 -5.99
C ASP A 87 5.42 1.79 -5.02
N TYR A 88 5.97 0.65 -5.38
CA TYR A 88 5.99 -0.53 -4.58
C TYR A 88 6.97 -0.44 -3.42
N SER A 89 6.73 -1.26 -2.39
CA SER A 89 7.63 -1.37 -1.24
C SER A 89 8.54 -2.58 -1.37
N ALA A 90 9.73 -2.47 -0.79
CA ALA A 90 10.59 -3.59 -0.45
C ALA A 90 10.35 -3.98 1.02
N TYR A 91 10.54 -5.25 1.33
CA TYR A 91 10.23 -5.81 2.66
C TYR A 91 11.39 -6.68 3.13
N ASP A 92 11.82 -6.47 4.36
CA ASP A 92 12.87 -7.26 4.99
C ASP A 92 12.29 -8.48 5.71
N TYR A 93 11.67 -9.38 4.94
CA TYR A 93 11.06 -10.61 5.47
C TYR A 93 12.01 -11.49 6.29
N PRO A 94 13.30 -11.67 5.95
CA PRO A 94 14.20 -12.49 6.74
C PRO A 94 14.29 -12.08 8.21
N ASN A 95 14.26 -10.77 8.49
CA ASN A 95 14.35 -10.23 9.84
C ASN A 95 12.99 -9.97 10.50
N CYS A 96 11.88 -10.09 9.77
CA CYS A 96 10.52 -9.91 10.28
C CYS A 96 10.07 -11.08 11.18
N ASN A 97 9.51 -10.79 12.37
CA ASN A 97 9.01 -11.80 13.31
C ASN A 97 7.48 -11.89 13.33
N ASN A 98 6.76 -10.90 12.78
CA ASN A 98 5.31 -10.94 12.58
C ASN A 98 4.91 -10.31 11.24
N LEU A 99 4.31 -11.12 10.37
CA LEU A 99 3.82 -10.72 9.07
C LEU A 99 2.29 -10.82 9.03
N LEU A 100 1.63 -9.67 9.01
CA LEU A 100 0.18 -9.55 8.80
C LEU A 100 -0.09 -9.22 7.34
N ILE A 101 -0.86 -10.05 6.65
CA ILE A 101 -1.10 -9.94 5.21
C ILE A 101 -2.57 -9.65 4.94
N PHE A 102 -2.89 -8.53 4.29
CA PHE A 102 -4.23 -8.18 3.83
C PHE A 102 -4.39 -8.46 2.33
N GLY A 103 -5.14 -9.50 1.98
CA GLY A 103 -5.61 -9.81 0.63
C GLY A 103 -4.51 -9.97 -0.43
N ALA A 104 -3.29 -10.31 -0.02
CA ALA A 104 -2.16 -10.53 -0.92
C ALA A 104 -1.76 -12.01 -0.92
N GLY A 105 -1.80 -12.63 -2.10
CA GLY A 105 -1.37 -14.02 -2.29
C GLY A 105 0.15 -14.17 -2.25
N PHE A 106 0.75 -14.08 -1.06
CA PHE A 106 2.21 -14.15 -0.83
C PHE A 106 2.89 -15.35 -1.50
N LEU A 107 2.26 -16.52 -1.42
CA LEU A 107 2.73 -17.82 -1.93
C LEU A 107 2.10 -18.24 -3.26
N GLU A 108 1.43 -17.33 -3.98
CA GLU A 108 0.75 -17.68 -5.24
C GLU A 108 0.81 -16.59 -6.32
N ALA A 109 0.87 -15.32 -5.95
CA ALA A 109 0.78 -14.20 -6.90
C ALA A 109 1.61 -12.96 -6.51
N PHE A 110 2.07 -12.84 -5.27
CA PHE A 110 2.77 -11.66 -4.79
C PHE A 110 4.19 -11.58 -5.34
N ARG A 111 4.75 -10.38 -5.31
CA ARG A 111 6.01 -10.03 -5.96
C ARG A 111 7.09 -9.69 -4.94
N PRO A 112 8.37 -10.09 -5.17
CA PRO A 112 8.81 -11.01 -6.21
C PRO A 112 8.54 -12.47 -5.79
N TYR A 113 7.76 -13.20 -6.59
CA TYR A 113 7.27 -14.54 -6.24
C TYR A 113 8.39 -15.53 -5.87
N ASN A 114 9.44 -15.59 -6.69
CA ASN A 114 10.57 -16.51 -6.43
C ASN A 114 11.28 -16.20 -5.11
N TYR A 115 11.44 -14.91 -4.77
CA TYR A 115 12.04 -14.51 -3.50
C TYR A 115 11.10 -14.84 -2.32
N ASN A 116 9.81 -14.57 -2.46
CA ASN A 116 8.80 -14.87 -1.45
C ASN A 116 8.76 -16.37 -1.12
N MET A 117 8.85 -17.24 -2.13
CA MET A 117 8.90 -18.69 -1.93
C MET A 117 10.16 -19.14 -1.18
N GLN A 118 11.32 -18.54 -1.49
CA GLN A 118 12.58 -18.86 -0.80
C GLN A 118 12.58 -18.37 0.65
N VAL A 119 12.17 -17.11 0.87
CA VAL A 119 12.17 -16.50 2.19
C VAL A 119 11.10 -17.09 3.11
N TRP A 120 10.02 -17.65 2.55
CA TRP A 120 9.03 -18.39 3.32
C TRP A 120 9.68 -19.50 4.14
N GLY A 121 10.49 -20.37 3.51
CA GLY A 121 11.20 -21.43 4.23
C GLY A 121 12.01 -20.89 5.41
N HIS A 122 12.79 -19.83 5.17
CA HIS A 122 13.60 -19.18 6.20
C HIS A 122 12.75 -18.61 7.35
N MET A 123 11.68 -17.88 7.04
CA MET A 123 10.75 -17.32 8.03
C MET A 123 10.18 -18.39 8.96
N ARG A 124 9.91 -19.60 8.44
CA ARG A 124 9.34 -20.70 9.21
C ARG A 124 10.36 -21.51 10.02
N THR A 125 11.66 -21.42 9.70
CA THR A 125 12.72 -22.23 10.33
C THR A 125 13.71 -21.44 11.16
N LYS A 126 13.79 -20.11 11.02
CA LYS A 126 14.68 -19.28 11.85
C LYS A 126 14.31 -19.37 13.33
N ALA A 127 15.26 -19.05 14.22
CA ALA A 127 15.11 -19.23 15.67
C ALA A 127 13.86 -18.53 16.22
N ALA A 128 13.70 -17.24 15.90
CA ALA A 128 12.46 -16.50 16.14
C ALA A 128 11.51 -16.69 14.95
N LYS A 129 10.80 -17.82 14.88
CA LYS A 129 9.90 -18.11 13.76
C LYS A 129 8.95 -16.95 13.49
N THR A 130 8.86 -16.52 12.24
CA THR A 130 7.93 -15.47 11.82
C THR A 130 6.51 -16.00 11.96
N LYS A 131 5.71 -15.32 12.79
CA LYS A 131 4.28 -15.52 12.85
C LYS A 131 3.63 -14.89 11.63
N VAL A 132 2.71 -15.61 10.99
CA VAL A 132 2.01 -15.14 9.79
C VAL A 132 0.52 -15.17 10.05
N THR A 133 -0.12 -14.00 10.02
CA THR A 133 -1.58 -13.87 10.00
C THR A 133 -2.03 -13.38 8.63
N VAL A 134 -3.00 -14.03 8.03
CA VAL A 134 -3.61 -13.62 6.75
C VAL A 134 -5.02 -13.14 7.00
N VAL A 135 -5.38 -12.00 6.42
CA VAL A 135 -6.74 -11.45 6.37
C VAL A 135 -7.18 -11.52 4.91
N ASP A 136 -8.19 -12.33 4.64
CA ASP A 136 -8.63 -12.62 3.27
C ASP A 136 -10.13 -12.95 3.23
N VAL A 137 -10.72 -12.96 2.03
CA VAL A 137 -12.15 -13.26 1.80
C VAL A 137 -12.39 -14.72 1.46
N HIS A 138 -11.32 -15.48 1.21
CA HIS A 138 -11.34 -16.92 0.95
C HIS A 138 -10.09 -17.58 1.52
N MET A 139 -10.11 -18.91 1.63
CA MET A 139 -8.92 -19.69 1.96
C MET A 139 -7.97 -19.70 0.73
N SER A 140 -7.02 -18.77 0.69
CA SER A 140 -5.95 -18.74 -0.31
C SER A 140 -4.83 -19.74 0.02
N THR A 141 -3.91 -20.01 -0.92
CA THR A 141 -2.73 -20.86 -0.64
C THR A 141 -1.88 -20.27 0.48
N THR A 142 -1.83 -18.94 0.53
CA THR A 142 -1.13 -18.19 1.58
C THR A 142 -1.84 -18.34 2.93
N GLY A 143 -3.17 -18.18 2.95
CA GLY A 143 -3.98 -18.37 4.15
C GLY A 143 -3.90 -19.79 4.72
N ALA A 144 -3.91 -20.81 3.86
CA ALA A 144 -3.81 -22.21 4.26
C ALA A 144 -2.44 -22.57 4.88
N ALA A 145 -1.38 -21.83 4.53
CA ALA A 145 -0.04 -22.04 5.07
C ALA A 145 0.29 -21.15 6.29
N ALA A 146 -0.54 -20.16 6.58
CA ALA A 146 -0.35 -19.20 7.66
C ALA A 146 -0.64 -19.81 9.05
N ASP A 147 -0.20 -19.14 10.11
CA ASP A 147 -0.53 -19.56 11.48
C ASP A 147 -1.98 -19.24 11.84
N ARG A 148 -2.54 -18.18 11.24
CA ARG A 148 -3.93 -17.79 11.39
C ARG A 148 -4.48 -17.18 10.10
N LEU A 149 -5.66 -17.62 9.69
CA LEU A 149 -6.47 -16.97 8.66
C LEU A 149 -7.68 -16.29 9.33
N ILE A 150 -7.89 -15.02 9.02
CA ILE A 150 -9.04 -14.21 9.41
C ILE A 150 -9.88 -13.97 8.16
N MET A 151 -11.11 -14.45 8.19
CA MET A 151 -12.06 -14.27 7.10
C MET A 151 -12.76 -12.93 7.26
N ILE A 152 -12.51 -12.00 6.34
CA ILE A 152 -13.07 -10.65 6.38
C ILE A 152 -14.18 -10.47 5.35
N LYS A 153 -15.14 -9.59 5.64
CA LYS A 153 -16.12 -9.15 4.64
C LYS A 153 -15.41 -8.38 3.52
N PRO A 154 -15.64 -8.70 2.23
CA PRO A 154 -14.97 -8.02 1.12
C PRO A 154 -15.08 -6.49 1.18
N GLY A 155 -13.94 -5.80 1.00
CA GLY A 155 -13.85 -4.34 0.94
C GLY A 155 -13.86 -3.62 2.29
N THR A 156 -13.80 -4.37 3.40
CA THR A 156 -13.87 -3.81 4.77
C THR A 156 -12.56 -3.87 5.56
N ASP A 157 -11.45 -4.18 4.88
CA ASP A 157 -10.10 -4.25 5.45
C ASP A 157 -9.71 -2.98 6.22
N GLY A 158 -10.10 -1.81 5.69
CA GLY A 158 -9.87 -0.53 6.35
C GLY A 158 -10.55 -0.44 7.71
N ALA A 159 -11.74 -1.02 7.90
CA ALA A 159 -12.43 -1.01 9.19
C ALA A 159 -11.66 -1.83 10.24
N MET A 160 -11.18 -3.01 9.87
CA MET A 160 -10.31 -3.81 10.75
C MET A 160 -9.01 -3.07 11.07
N ALA A 161 -8.34 -2.50 10.08
CA ALA A 161 -7.09 -1.77 10.28
C ALA A 161 -7.25 -0.52 11.16
N LEU A 162 -8.33 0.25 10.99
CA LEU A 162 -8.65 1.39 11.86
C LEU A 162 -8.89 0.96 13.31
N ALA A 163 -9.61 -0.15 13.52
CA ALA A 163 -9.82 -0.66 14.88
C ALA A 163 -8.55 -1.21 15.52
N MET A 164 -7.65 -1.81 14.73
CA MET A 164 -6.33 -2.17 15.22
C MET A 164 -5.52 -0.93 15.62
N ALA A 165 -5.52 0.13 14.80
CA ALA A 165 -4.87 1.39 15.13
C ALA A 165 -5.43 2.01 16.41
N HIS A 166 -6.76 1.99 16.58
CA HIS A 166 -7.43 2.42 17.80
C HIS A 166 -6.89 1.66 19.03
N VAL A 167 -6.86 0.32 18.98
CA VAL A 167 -6.34 -0.52 20.08
C VAL A 167 -4.88 -0.19 20.39
N ILE A 168 -4.03 -0.09 19.37
CA ILE A 168 -2.62 0.25 19.53
C ILE A 168 -2.44 1.59 20.25
N LEU A 169 -3.25 2.59 19.92
CA LEU A 169 -3.21 3.91 20.55
C LEU A 169 -3.79 3.89 21.96
N THR A 170 -4.97 3.32 22.18
CA THR A 170 -5.60 3.30 23.52
C THR A 170 -4.82 2.47 24.54
N GLU A 171 -4.07 1.46 24.08
CA GLU A 171 -3.23 0.62 24.95
C GLU A 171 -1.78 1.12 25.08
N GLY A 172 -1.41 2.23 24.44
CA GLY A 172 -0.06 2.77 24.59
C GLY A 172 1.04 2.00 23.85
N LEU A 173 0.68 1.19 22.85
CA LEU A 173 1.56 0.21 22.19
C LEU A 173 2.28 0.73 20.94
N TRP A 174 2.07 2.00 20.55
CA TRP A 174 2.74 2.56 19.38
C TRP A 174 4.25 2.78 19.62
N ASP A 175 5.01 2.82 18.53
CA ASP A 175 6.44 3.09 18.57
C ASP A 175 6.72 4.58 18.81
N ARG A 176 7.10 4.92 20.04
CA ARG A 176 7.40 6.30 20.46
C ARG A 176 8.68 6.87 19.85
N LYS A 177 9.55 6.04 19.27
CA LYS A 177 10.77 6.51 18.60
C LYS A 177 10.44 7.07 17.23
N PHE A 178 9.50 6.44 16.52
CA PHE A 178 9.03 6.84 15.21
C PHE A 178 7.91 7.88 15.30
N VAL A 179 6.86 7.60 16.06
CA VAL A 179 5.64 8.43 16.10
C VAL A 179 5.83 9.68 16.96
N GLY A 180 6.42 9.53 18.14
CA GLY A 180 6.42 10.54 19.19
C GLY A 180 5.59 10.13 20.41
N ASP A 181 5.37 11.05 21.34
CA ASP A 181 4.62 10.78 22.58
C ASP A 181 3.94 12.05 23.11
N PHE A 182 3.05 11.88 24.10
CA PHE A 182 2.46 12.99 24.81
C PHE A 182 3.50 13.78 25.62
N LYS A 183 3.31 15.08 25.71
CA LYS A 183 4.07 15.95 26.62
C LYS A 183 3.79 15.55 28.07
N PRO A 184 4.80 15.64 28.97
CA PRO A 184 4.58 15.38 30.39
C PRO A 184 3.54 16.32 30.99
N VAL A 185 2.65 15.77 31.83
CA VAL A 185 1.69 16.57 32.58
C VAL A 185 2.40 17.31 33.71
N VAL A 186 2.25 18.63 33.72
CA VAL A 186 2.77 19.49 34.79
C VAL A 186 1.93 19.28 36.05
N GLN A 187 2.53 18.72 37.09
CA GLN A 187 1.85 18.48 38.36
C GLN A 187 1.65 19.78 39.14
N PRO A 188 0.57 19.91 39.92
CA PRO A 188 0.38 21.04 40.82
C PRO A 188 1.58 21.20 41.77
N LYS A 189 1.91 22.46 42.11
CA LYS A 189 2.95 22.76 43.11
C LYS A 189 2.48 22.54 44.55
N ASP A 190 1.17 22.56 44.76
CA ASP A 190 0.53 22.29 46.03
C ASP A 190 0.64 20.78 46.35
N PRO A 191 1.30 20.39 47.45
CA PRO A 191 1.49 18.98 47.82
C PRO A 191 0.18 18.27 48.19
N ASP A 192 -0.86 19.01 48.56
CA ASP A 192 -2.16 18.45 48.94
C ASP A 192 -3.13 18.34 47.75
N ALA A 193 -2.76 18.90 46.58
CA ALA A 193 -3.58 18.84 45.38
C ALA A 193 -3.56 17.42 44.75
N PRO A 194 -4.70 16.95 44.18
CA PRO A 194 -4.74 15.66 43.51
C PRO A 194 -3.75 15.59 42.35
N ARG A 195 -3.04 14.46 42.23
CA ARG A 195 -2.12 14.20 41.13
C ARG A 195 -2.89 14.08 39.81
N LEU A 196 -2.47 14.83 38.80
CA LEU A 196 -3.06 14.76 37.47
C LEU A 196 -2.60 13.49 36.74
N ALA A 197 -3.55 12.81 36.11
CA ALA A 197 -3.28 11.62 35.30
C ALA A 197 -2.51 11.99 34.03
N PRO A 198 -1.64 11.10 33.50
CA PRO A 198 -0.95 11.33 32.23
C PRO A 198 -1.96 11.42 31.08
N HIS A 199 -1.60 12.17 30.03
CA HIS A 199 -2.35 12.16 28.77
C HIS A 199 -2.31 10.78 28.14
N ARG A 200 -3.43 10.37 27.54
CA ARG A 200 -3.59 9.10 26.84
C ARG A 200 -4.72 9.21 25.82
N PHE A 201 -4.71 8.31 24.84
CA PHE A 201 -5.85 8.12 23.95
C PHE A 201 -6.98 7.41 24.70
N GLU A 202 -8.19 7.98 24.67
CA GLU A 202 -9.38 7.40 25.31
C GLU A 202 -10.53 7.37 24.32
N ALA A 203 -11.15 6.20 24.13
CA ALA A 203 -12.25 6.02 23.20
C ALA A 203 -13.35 7.09 23.37
N GLY A 204 -13.80 7.64 22.25
CA GLY A 204 -14.80 8.71 22.19
C GLY A 204 -14.36 10.09 22.69
N LYS A 205 -13.11 10.26 23.16
CA LYS A 205 -12.62 11.56 23.64
C LYS A 205 -11.65 12.20 22.67
N GLU A 206 -11.88 13.47 22.39
CA GLU A 206 -10.95 14.30 21.62
C GLU A 206 -9.74 14.71 22.47
N LEU A 207 -8.65 15.03 21.77
CA LEU A 207 -7.39 15.48 22.34
C LEU A 207 -6.99 16.82 21.72
N ASP A 208 -6.42 17.70 22.54
CA ASP A 208 -5.77 18.90 22.02
C ASP A 208 -4.45 18.51 21.32
N PRO A 209 -4.27 18.85 20.02
CA PRO A 209 -3.03 18.58 19.29
C PRO A 209 -1.77 19.13 19.97
N SER A 210 -1.89 20.20 20.77
CA SER A 210 -0.76 20.81 21.47
C SER A 210 -0.12 19.88 22.53
N LEU A 211 -0.84 18.84 22.96
CA LEU A 211 -0.42 17.89 23.98
C LEU A 211 0.50 16.79 23.44
N PHE A 212 0.60 16.62 22.13
CA PHE A 212 1.39 15.56 21.52
C PHE A 212 2.61 16.12 20.79
N GLU A 213 3.77 15.51 20.99
CA GLU A 213 5.00 15.86 20.30
C GLU A 213 5.35 14.76 19.30
N ALA A 214 4.99 14.99 18.04
CA ALA A 214 5.28 14.07 16.95
C ALA A 214 6.75 14.15 16.50
N LYS A 215 7.29 13.02 16.01
CA LYS A 215 8.68 12.93 15.52
C LYS A 215 8.76 12.81 14.00
N TRP A 216 8.40 11.65 13.46
CA TRP A 216 8.46 11.35 12.02
C TRP A 216 7.09 11.26 11.36
N THR A 217 6.04 11.52 12.13
CA THR A 217 4.64 11.49 11.69
C THR A 217 4.01 12.88 11.77
N HIS A 218 2.94 13.09 11.01
CA HIS A 218 2.13 14.31 11.06
C HIS A 218 0.64 13.94 11.05
N GLY A 219 -0.19 14.71 11.75
CA GLY A 219 -1.65 14.54 11.71
C GLY A 219 -2.24 13.46 12.64
N LEU A 220 -1.48 12.90 13.59
CA LEU A 220 -1.96 11.79 14.43
C LEU A 220 -3.16 12.20 15.30
N ILE A 221 -3.10 13.37 15.93
CA ILE A 221 -4.17 13.83 16.82
C ILE A 221 -5.39 14.28 16.02
N GLU A 222 -5.18 14.90 14.87
CA GLU A 222 -6.22 15.26 13.91
C GLU A 222 -6.95 14.02 13.40
N TRP A 223 -6.20 12.96 13.05
CA TRP A 223 -6.78 11.68 12.65
C TRP A 223 -7.53 11.00 13.80
N TRP A 224 -6.99 11.07 15.01
CA TRP A 224 -7.67 10.57 16.20
C TRP A 224 -9.02 11.25 16.42
N ASN A 225 -9.02 12.58 16.44
CA ASN A 225 -10.21 13.40 16.68
C ASN A 225 -11.24 13.22 15.55
N ALA A 226 -10.80 13.24 14.30
CA ALA A 226 -11.70 13.14 13.15
C ALA A 226 -12.31 11.75 13.00
N GLU A 227 -11.56 10.69 13.31
CA GLU A 227 -11.93 9.32 12.92
C GLU A 227 -11.64 8.28 14.00
N LEU A 228 -10.39 8.09 14.43
CA LEU A 228 -10.00 6.87 15.17
C LEU A 228 -10.61 6.74 16.57
N LYS A 229 -10.94 7.84 17.27
CA LYS A 229 -11.47 7.77 18.63
C LYS A 229 -12.72 6.91 18.77
N ASP A 230 -13.48 6.76 17.67
CA ASP A 230 -14.74 6.03 17.61
C ASP A 230 -14.63 4.69 16.85
N ARG A 231 -13.41 4.30 16.42
CA ARG A 231 -13.16 3.07 15.65
C ARG A 231 -12.81 1.92 16.58
N THR A 232 -13.71 1.58 17.50
CA THR A 232 -13.47 0.48 18.45
C THR A 232 -13.52 -0.90 17.77
N PRO A 233 -12.97 -1.95 18.38
CA PRO A 233 -13.12 -3.33 17.90
C PRO A 233 -14.58 -3.75 17.69
N GLU A 234 -15.50 -3.34 18.57
CA GLU A 234 -16.94 -3.66 18.48
C GLU A 234 -17.62 -2.93 17.31
N TRP A 235 -17.13 -1.73 16.96
CA TRP A 235 -17.54 -1.05 15.74
C TRP A 235 -17.09 -1.82 14.50
N ALA A 236 -15.81 -2.22 14.46
CA ALA A 236 -15.25 -2.93 13.32
C ALA A 236 -15.87 -4.32 13.14
N GLU A 237 -16.23 -5.03 14.22
CA GLU A 237 -16.92 -6.32 14.14
C GLU A 237 -18.22 -6.23 13.33
N LYS A 238 -19.01 -5.17 13.53
CA LYS A 238 -20.27 -4.95 12.80
C LYS A 238 -20.03 -4.66 11.30
N VAL A 239 -18.90 -4.05 10.96
CA VAL A 239 -18.58 -3.65 9.59
C VAL A 239 -17.88 -4.78 8.84
N ALA A 240 -16.83 -5.33 9.44
CA ALA A 240 -15.89 -6.27 8.82
C ALA A 240 -16.22 -7.75 9.09
N THR A 241 -17.18 -8.02 9.98
CA THR A 241 -17.59 -9.37 10.41
C THR A 241 -16.46 -10.19 11.03
N VAL A 242 -15.39 -9.52 11.47
CA VAL A 242 -14.29 -10.12 12.24
C VAL A 242 -14.58 -9.90 13.72
N PRO A 243 -14.58 -10.96 14.57
CA PRO A 243 -14.83 -10.80 16.00
C PRO A 243 -13.91 -9.76 16.65
N ALA A 244 -14.45 -8.89 17.49
CA ALA A 244 -13.70 -7.83 18.17
C ALA A 244 -12.47 -8.36 18.91
N GLN A 245 -12.60 -9.53 19.55
CA GLN A 245 -11.49 -10.20 20.25
C GLN A 245 -10.33 -10.54 19.31
N ASP A 246 -10.62 -10.93 18.06
CA ASP A 246 -9.59 -11.28 17.09
C ASP A 246 -8.88 -10.02 16.57
N ILE A 247 -9.61 -8.91 16.41
CA ILE A 247 -9.04 -7.60 16.09
C ILE A 247 -8.08 -7.16 17.20
N VAL A 248 -8.50 -7.20 18.46
CA VAL A 248 -7.68 -6.86 19.62
C VAL A 248 -6.43 -7.73 19.70
N ALA A 249 -6.59 -9.06 19.58
CA ALA A 249 -5.48 -10.00 19.61
C ALA A 249 -4.47 -9.73 18.48
N THR A 250 -4.96 -9.46 17.26
CA THR A 250 -4.11 -9.14 16.11
C THR A 250 -3.38 -7.81 16.29
N ALA A 251 -4.05 -6.78 16.80
CA ALA A 251 -3.45 -5.47 17.06
C ALA A 251 -2.31 -5.58 18.09
N ARG A 252 -2.57 -6.26 19.22
CA ARG A 252 -1.57 -6.49 20.26
C ARG A 252 -0.39 -7.30 19.73
N GLU A 253 -0.65 -8.37 18.98
CA GLU A 253 0.43 -9.20 18.42
C GLU A 253 1.27 -8.40 17.41
N LEU A 254 0.64 -7.63 16.53
CA LEU A 254 1.33 -6.77 15.57
C LEU A 254 2.19 -5.70 16.27
N ALA A 255 1.68 -5.13 17.36
CA ALA A 255 2.39 -4.08 18.09
C ALA A 255 3.49 -4.59 19.02
N THR A 256 3.45 -5.85 19.46
CA THR A 256 4.40 -6.40 20.47
C THR A 256 5.40 -7.41 19.93
N VAL A 257 5.06 -8.15 18.86
CA VAL A 257 5.99 -9.11 18.22
C VAL A 257 6.79 -8.39 17.14
N LYS A 258 7.95 -7.85 17.53
CA LYS A 258 8.84 -7.07 16.64
C LYS A 258 10.00 -7.90 16.08
N PRO A 259 10.52 -7.57 14.89
CA PRO A 259 9.97 -6.63 13.92
C PRO A 259 8.67 -7.15 13.29
N SER A 260 7.82 -6.23 12.86
CA SER A 260 6.46 -6.55 12.38
C SER A 260 6.14 -5.79 11.09
N ILE A 261 5.40 -6.42 10.17
CA ILE A 261 4.99 -5.84 8.88
C ILE A 261 3.49 -6.05 8.69
N ALA A 262 2.76 -4.99 8.33
CA ALA A 262 1.42 -5.06 7.75
C ALA A 262 1.51 -4.89 6.22
N LEU A 263 1.32 -5.98 5.49
CA LEU A 263 1.46 -6.07 4.04
C LEU A 263 0.10 -6.01 3.35
N PHE A 264 0.01 -5.22 2.26
CA PHE A 264 -1.19 -5.14 1.43
C PHE A 264 -0.84 -4.78 -0.02
N GLU A 265 -1.68 -5.18 -0.97
CA GLU A 265 -1.68 -4.67 -2.34
C GLU A 265 -3.12 -4.65 -2.89
N ARG A 266 -3.41 -5.44 -3.94
CA ARG A 266 -4.63 -5.34 -4.74
C ARG A 266 -5.90 -5.74 -4.00
N GLY A 267 -5.87 -6.80 -3.20
CA GLY A 267 -7.05 -7.31 -2.48
C GLY A 267 -7.85 -6.20 -1.78
N PRO A 268 -7.21 -5.43 -0.87
CA PRO A 268 -7.89 -4.35 -0.15
C PRO A 268 -7.96 -3.02 -0.92
N THR A 269 -7.38 -2.89 -2.12
CA THR A 269 -7.27 -1.59 -2.82
C THR A 269 -7.96 -1.54 -4.18
N ALA A 270 -8.28 -2.68 -4.80
CA ALA A 270 -8.86 -2.76 -6.15
C ALA A 270 -10.40 -2.60 -6.15
N HIS A 271 -10.89 -1.59 -5.44
CA HIS A 271 -12.30 -1.20 -5.39
C HIS A 271 -12.43 0.29 -5.04
N THR A 272 -13.64 0.84 -5.11
CA THR A 272 -13.91 2.29 -5.11
C THR A 272 -13.36 3.06 -3.89
N ASN A 273 -13.42 2.48 -2.70
CA ASN A 273 -12.86 3.02 -1.46
C ASN A 273 -11.50 2.41 -1.07
N GLY A 274 -10.87 1.64 -1.95
CA GLY A 274 -9.71 0.82 -1.62
C GLY A 274 -8.44 1.59 -1.28
N VAL A 275 -8.30 2.83 -1.78
CA VAL A 275 -7.18 3.70 -1.38
C VAL A 275 -7.20 3.96 0.13
N TYR A 276 -8.38 4.22 0.72
CA TYR A 276 -8.50 4.48 2.15
C TYR A 276 -8.23 3.22 2.99
N ASN A 277 -8.64 2.04 2.52
CA ASN A 277 -8.26 0.77 3.14
C ASN A 277 -6.74 0.63 3.18
N GLY A 278 -6.08 0.88 2.04
CA GLY A 278 -4.62 0.86 1.96
C GLY A 278 -3.95 1.87 2.89
N MET A 279 -4.49 3.09 3.00
CA MET A 279 -3.96 4.12 3.90
C MET A 279 -4.06 3.68 5.37
N ALA A 280 -5.19 3.10 5.78
CA ALA A 280 -5.37 2.58 7.14
C ALA A 280 -4.40 1.43 7.46
N ILE A 281 -4.23 0.49 6.52
CA ILE A 281 -3.28 -0.62 6.69
C ILE A 281 -1.84 -0.10 6.73
N HIS A 282 -1.46 0.83 5.85
CA HIS A 282 -0.11 1.38 5.82
C HIS A 282 0.21 2.21 7.07
N ALA A 283 -0.77 2.92 7.62
CA ALA A 283 -0.63 3.66 8.86
C ALA A 283 -0.27 2.75 10.06
N LEU A 284 -0.71 1.48 10.06
CA LEU A 284 -0.25 0.52 11.07
C LEU A 284 1.27 0.35 11.04
N ASN A 285 1.90 0.34 9.86
CA ASN A 285 3.35 0.23 9.74
C ASN A 285 4.08 1.42 10.38
N ALA A 286 3.53 2.63 10.28
CA ALA A 286 4.05 3.79 10.99
C ALA A 286 3.88 3.64 12.52
N LEU A 287 2.68 3.28 12.97
CA LEU A 287 2.36 3.12 14.39
C LEU A 287 3.22 2.04 15.06
N ILE A 288 3.57 0.98 14.35
CA ILE A 288 4.37 -0.14 14.87
C ILE A 288 5.88 0.04 14.63
N GLY A 289 6.31 1.16 14.04
CA GLY A 289 7.73 1.47 13.79
C GLY A 289 8.39 0.63 12.69
N SER A 290 7.61 0.13 11.73
CA SER A 290 8.09 -0.75 10.65
C SER A 290 8.72 0.01 9.48
N LEU A 291 8.36 1.27 9.28
CA LEU A 291 8.89 2.08 8.18
C LEU A 291 10.39 2.32 8.38
N TRP A 292 11.19 1.94 7.39
CA TRP A 292 12.65 2.10 7.34
C TRP A 292 13.42 1.35 8.45
N ALA A 293 12.80 0.35 9.07
CA ALA A 293 13.40 -0.45 10.12
C ALA A 293 13.85 -1.83 9.60
N GLU A 294 14.88 -2.41 10.24
CA GLU A 294 15.25 -3.81 10.03
C GLU A 294 14.06 -4.73 10.36
N GLY A 295 13.81 -5.70 9.49
CA GLY A 295 12.62 -6.54 9.55
C GLY A 295 11.31 -5.82 9.18
N GLY A 296 11.42 -4.62 8.60
CA GLY A 296 10.31 -3.73 8.24
C GLY A 296 10.20 -3.45 6.73
N ILE A 297 9.76 -2.24 6.40
CA ILE A 297 9.38 -1.81 5.04
C ILE A 297 10.30 -0.70 4.54
N PHE A 298 10.71 -0.79 3.27
CA PHE A 298 11.56 0.18 2.59
C PHE A 298 10.96 0.58 1.22
N TYR A 299 11.48 1.64 0.62
CA TYR A 299 11.16 1.92 -0.79
C TYR A 299 11.91 0.96 -1.71
N GLN A 300 11.26 0.60 -2.82
CA GLN A 300 11.95 -0.11 -3.88
C GLN A 300 12.88 0.87 -4.62
N THR A 301 14.12 1.00 -4.15
CA THR A 301 15.08 2.03 -4.63
C THR A 301 15.84 1.66 -5.92
N ALA A 302 15.55 0.51 -6.53
CA ALA A 302 16.25 0.07 -7.73
C ALA A 302 15.86 0.92 -8.95
N LYS A 303 16.65 1.97 -9.23
CA LYS A 303 16.72 2.53 -10.57
C LYS A 303 17.37 1.46 -11.45
N THR A 304 16.63 0.94 -12.42
CA THR A 304 17.20 0.10 -13.47
C THR A 304 18.46 0.76 -14.03
N PRO A 305 19.60 0.05 -14.16
CA PRO A 305 20.89 0.62 -14.55
C PRO A 305 20.99 0.95 -16.05
N TRP A 306 19.88 1.36 -16.68
CA TRP A 306 19.87 1.73 -18.08
C TRP A 306 20.30 3.19 -18.22
N ALA A 307 21.21 3.44 -19.17
CA ALA A 307 21.59 4.79 -19.55
C ALA A 307 20.33 5.57 -19.99
N LYS A 308 20.30 6.87 -19.70
CA LYS A 308 19.27 7.75 -20.28
C LYS A 308 19.38 7.66 -21.81
N PRO A 309 18.26 7.61 -22.55
CA PRO A 309 18.31 7.70 -24.01
C PRO A 309 19.10 8.95 -24.43
N SER A 310 19.89 8.84 -25.50
CA SER A 310 20.69 9.96 -26.04
C SER A 310 19.86 11.01 -26.78
N ILE A 311 18.54 10.93 -26.70
CA ILE A 311 17.58 11.74 -27.46
C ILE A 311 16.64 12.42 -26.48
N ASN A 312 16.55 13.75 -26.52
CA ASN A 312 15.56 14.52 -25.76
C ASN A 312 14.35 14.84 -26.67
N ALA A 313 13.14 14.69 -26.13
CA ALA A 313 11.91 14.99 -26.86
C ALA A 313 11.79 16.48 -27.18
N ASP A 314 12.37 17.36 -26.36
CA ASP A 314 12.34 18.81 -26.56
C ASP A 314 13.31 19.28 -27.68
N ASP A 315 14.11 18.37 -28.24
CA ASP A 315 14.99 18.65 -29.39
C ASP A 315 14.24 18.60 -30.73
N PHE A 316 12.94 18.26 -30.72
CA PHE A 316 12.07 18.05 -31.89
C PHE A 316 10.70 18.72 -31.69
#